data_AF-A0A7S0UPU2-F1
#
_entry.id   AF-A0A7S0UPU2-F1
#
_cell.length_a   1.000
_cell.length_b   1.000
_cell.length_c   1.000
_cell.angle_alpha   90.00
_cell.angle_beta   90.00
_cell.angle_gamma   90.00
#
_symmetry.space_group_name_H-M   'P 1'
#
loop_
_entity.id
_entity.type
_entity.pdbx_description
1 polymer ?
#
loop_
_entity_poly.entity_id
_entity_poly.type
_entity_poly.pdbx_seq_one_letter_code
_entity_poly.pdbx_strand_id
1 'polypeptide(L)'
;MQLSTQQSLRPARAVTRQAKVASVVRPAIKSVKPSFRQIFVKAQEKFAPQVSVVLGTQWGDEGKGKLVDILAKQYDVVARAQGGANAGHTIYDDAGTKFALHLVPSGILHKNATCIVGNGVVLHVPSLFEEISKLEAKGVVVNGKLKISDRAHLLFDLHKEVDGLREAELAGTGKSIGTTKRGIGPAYASKATRNGLRVSDLYNLNTFPDKLRKLAADAKARFGAALEYDVEADIKKHIELSKKLLPFVTDSVDLINDEFEKGTRILIEGANATMLDIDFGTYPYVTSSNPSIGGIATGLGLAPSKISALIGVVKAYTTRVGAGPYPTEVFGALAEDLRRIGHEF
;
A
#
# COMPACT_ATOMS: atom_id res chain seq x y z
N MET A 1 -22.39 -28.90 42.23
CA MET A 1 -23.32 -28.08 41.43
C MET A 1 -22.80 -28.04 40.00
N GLN A 2 -23.24 -28.99 39.17
CA GLN A 2 -23.02 -28.95 37.72
C GLN A 2 -24.24 -28.28 37.10
N LEU A 3 -24.05 -27.11 36.50
CA LEU A 3 -25.08 -26.45 35.70
C LEU A 3 -24.86 -26.86 34.24
N SER A 4 -25.73 -27.75 33.76
CA SER A 4 -25.89 -28.08 32.36
C SER A 4 -26.74 -27.00 31.67
N THR A 5 -26.15 -26.24 30.76
CA THR A 5 -26.89 -25.39 29.82
C THR A 5 -26.83 -26.04 28.43
N GLN A 6 -27.90 -26.75 28.09
CA GLN A 6 -28.20 -27.12 26.70
C GLN A 6 -28.52 -25.85 25.92
N GLN A 7 -27.66 -25.47 24.98
CA GLN A 7 -28.03 -24.55 23.90
C GLN A 7 -28.42 -25.38 22.67
N SER A 8 -29.68 -25.24 22.27
CA SER A 8 -30.28 -25.86 21.10
C SER A 8 -29.66 -25.33 19.81
N LEU A 9 -28.90 -26.17 19.10
CA LEU A 9 -28.52 -25.94 17.72
C LEU A 9 -29.74 -26.15 16.81
N ARG A 10 -30.12 -25.12 16.05
CA ARG A 10 -31.12 -25.26 14.97
C ARG A 10 -30.51 -26.10 13.83
N PRO A 11 -31.23 -27.07 13.25
CA PRO A 11 -30.70 -27.85 12.14
C PRO A 11 -30.65 -27.00 10.86
N ALA A 12 -29.52 -27.07 10.16
CA ALA A 12 -29.37 -26.50 8.83
C ALA A 12 -30.31 -27.21 7.84
N ARG A 13 -31.22 -26.47 7.19
CA ARG A 13 -32.01 -26.97 6.07
C ARG A 13 -31.09 -27.14 4.86
N ALA A 14 -30.80 -28.39 4.49
CA ALA A 14 -30.23 -28.72 3.19
C ALA A 14 -31.28 -28.44 2.11
N VAL A 15 -31.05 -27.44 1.25
CA VAL A 15 -31.83 -27.22 0.03
C VAL A 15 -31.03 -27.78 -1.14
N THR A 16 -31.28 -29.04 -1.48
CA THR A 16 -30.82 -29.65 -2.72
C THR A 16 -31.68 -29.13 -3.87
N ARG A 17 -31.20 -28.10 -4.58
CA ARG A 17 -31.71 -27.77 -5.92
C ARG A 17 -30.83 -28.45 -6.95
N GLN A 18 -31.31 -29.55 -7.53
CA GLN A 18 -30.79 -30.06 -8.79
C GLN A 18 -31.09 -29.03 -9.89
N ALA A 19 -30.05 -28.37 -10.42
CA ALA A 19 -30.16 -27.56 -11.61
C ALA A 19 -30.16 -28.47 -12.84
N LYS A 20 -31.29 -28.57 -13.54
CA LYS A 20 -31.33 -29.14 -14.89
C LYS A 20 -30.57 -28.21 -15.84
N VAL A 21 -29.48 -28.68 -16.41
CA VAL A 21 -28.75 -27.98 -17.49
C VAL A 21 -29.60 -28.08 -18.76
N ALA A 22 -30.26 -26.98 -19.13
CA ALA A 22 -30.82 -26.84 -20.46
C ALA A 22 -29.68 -26.46 -21.43
N SER A 23 -29.50 -27.24 -22.49
CA SER A 23 -28.54 -26.95 -23.56
C SER A 23 -28.94 -25.66 -24.29
N VAL A 24 -28.24 -24.57 -24.04
CA VAL A 24 -28.41 -23.32 -24.78
C VAL A 24 -27.65 -23.46 -26.10
N VAL A 25 -28.38 -23.64 -27.21
CA VAL A 25 -27.83 -23.51 -28.56
C VAL A 25 -27.52 -22.02 -28.79
N ARG A 26 -26.24 -21.68 -28.95
CA ARG A 26 -25.80 -20.31 -29.28
C ARG A 26 -26.03 -20.05 -30.78
N PRO A 27 -26.73 -18.97 -31.17
CA PRO A 27 -26.79 -18.59 -32.57
C PRO A 27 -25.44 -18.04 -33.03
N ALA A 28 -25.06 -18.33 -34.27
CA ALA A 28 -23.84 -17.84 -34.88
C ALA A 28 -23.83 -16.31 -34.97
N ILE A 29 -22.84 -15.68 -34.35
CA ILE A 29 -22.60 -14.24 -34.44
C ILE A 29 -22.07 -13.95 -35.85
N LYS A 30 -22.88 -13.29 -36.70
CA LYS A 30 -22.40 -12.74 -37.97
C LYS A 30 -21.38 -11.65 -37.68
N SER A 31 -20.16 -11.80 -38.22
CA SER A 31 -19.09 -10.82 -38.09
C SER A 31 -19.46 -9.53 -38.84
N VAL A 32 -19.86 -8.49 -38.11
CA VAL A 32 -19.89 -7.13 -38.64
C VAL A 32 -18.48 -6.56 -38.44
N LYS A 33 -17.71 -6.44 -39.53
CA LYS A 33 -16.44 -5.69 -39.51
C LYS A 33 -16.78 -4.21 -39.34
N PRO A 34 -16.37 -3.52 -38.26
CA PRO A 34 -16.52 -2.08 -38.19
C PRO A 34 -15.56 -1.45 -39.19
N SER A 35 -16.07 -0.64 -40.11
CA SER A 35 -15.22 0.18 -40.97
C SER A 35 -14.51 1.22 -40.10
N PHE A 36 -13.18 1.15 -40.03
CA PHE A 36 -12.31 2.13 -39.40
C PHE A 36 -12.32 3.46 -40.18
N ARG A 37 -13.46 4.15 -40.22
CA ARG A 37 -13.55 5.54 -40.68
C ARG A 37 -13.52 6.46 -39.46
N GLN A 38 -12.33 6.99 -39.19
CA GLN A 38 -12.07 8.29 -38.55
C GLN A 38 -13.05 8.70 -37.45
N ILE A 39 -12.91 8.09 -36.26
CA ILE A 39 -13.21 8.82 -35.03
C ILE A 39 -11.92 9.58 -34.71
N PHE A 40 -11.83 10.82 -35.18
CA PHE A 40 -10.89 11.77 -34.60
C PHE A 40 -11.21 11.83 -33.10
N VAL A 41 -10.32 11.26 -32.28
CA VAL A 41 -10.36 11.39 -30.83
C VAL A 41 -10.18 12.88 -30.54
N LYS A 42 -11.30 13.58 -30.31
CA LYS A 42 -11.30 14.89 -29.65
C LYS A 42 -10.45 14.75 -28.39
N ALA A 43 -9.64 15.78 -28.10
CA ALA A 43 -8.79 15.89 -26.91
C ALA A 43 -9.42 15.17 -25.72
N GLN A 44 -8.72 14.18 -25.14
CA GLN A 44 -9.21 13.35 -24.04
C GLN A 44 -9.96 14.23 -23.03
N GLU A 45 -11.26 13.99 -22.87
CA GLU A 45 -12.03 14.69 -21.85
C GLU A 45 -11.34 14.47 -20.51
N LYS A 46 -10.98 15.57 -19.85
CA LYS A 46 -10.39 15.52 -18.51
C LYS A 46 -11.37 14.78 -17.61
N PHE A 47 -10.88 13.79 -16.87
CA PHE A 47 -11.68 13.14 -15.84
C PHE A 47 -12.14 14.23 -14.86
N ALA A 48 -13.44 14.48 -14.71
CA ALA A 48 -13.94 15.69 -14.05
C ALA A 48 -13.63 15.86 -12.53
N PRO A 49 -13.55 14.80 -11.71
CA PRO A 49 -13.45 14.96 -10.25
C PRO A 49 -12.15 15.65 -9.77
N GLN A 50 -12.29 16.52 -8.77
CA GLN A 50 -11.16 17.24 -8.15
C GLN A 50 -10.30 16.28 -7.30
N VAL A 51 -10.92 15.55 -6.37
CA VAL A 51 -10.23 14.55 -5.55
C VAL A 51 -10.65 13.16 -5.97
N SER A 52 -9.70 12.33 -6.36
CA SER A 52 -9.95 10.96 -6.79
C SER A 52 -9.07 9.97 -6.07
N VAL A 53 -9.63 8.82 -5.73
CA VAL A 53 -8.94 7.74 -5.03
C VAL A 53 -8.94 6.49 -5.90
N VAL A 54 -7.78 5.85 -6.03
CA VAL A 54 -7.64 4.54 -6.69
C VAL A 54 -7.34 3.48 -5.64
N LEU A 55 -8.25 2.53 -5.43
CA LEU A 55 -8.10 1.44 -4.45
C LEU A 55 -8.13 0.06 -5.10
N GLY A 56 -7.48 -0.90 -4.44
CA GLY A 56 -7.49 -2.31 -4.84
C GLY A 56 -8.69 -3.00 -4.21
N THR A 57 -9.37 -3.84 -4.97
CA THR A 57 -10.62 -4.48 -4.53
C THR A 57 -10.44 -5.93 -4.11
N GLN A 58 -9.27 -6.52 -4.33
CA GLN A 58 -8.97 -7.93 -4.10
C GLN A 58 -7.80 -8.07 -3.11
N TRP A 59 -6.86 -9.00 -3.32
CA TRP A 59 -5.71 -9.27 -2.45
C TRP A 59 -4.39 -8.67 -2.96
N GLY A 60 -4.46 -7.54 -3.68
CA GLY A 60 -3.28 -6.88 -4.24
C GLY A 60 -3.03 -7.23 -5.71
N ASP A 61 -2.01 -6.59 -6.27
CA ASP A 61 -1.52 -6.83 -7.64
C ASP A 61 -2.58 -6.73 -8.76
N GLU A 62 -3.61 -5.90 -8.55
CA GLU A 62 -4.66 -5.67 -9.56
C GLU A 62 -4.22 -4.73 -10.70
N GLY A 63 -3.01 -4.18 -10.63
CA GLY A 63 -2.48 -3.25 -11.64
C GLY A 63 -2.84 -1.78 -11.38
N LYS A 64 -3.13 -1.40 -10.12
CA LYS A 64 -3.42 0.00 -9.73
C LYS A 64 -2.41 1.00 -10.24
N GLY A 65 -1.12 0.69 -10.14
CA GLY A 65 -0.03 1.59 -10.55
C GLY A 65 -0.16 2.06 -12.01
N LYS A 66 -0.65 1.21 -12.92
CA LYS A 66 -0.89 1.58 -14.31
C LYS A 66 -2.03 2.59 -14.45
N LEU A 67 -3.14 2.37 -13.74
CA LEU A 67 -4.26 3.31 -13.76
C LEU A 67 -3.88 4.64 -13.12
N VAL A 68 -3.17 4.60 -12.01
CA VAL A 68 -2.68 5.79 -11.32
C VAL A 68 -1.75 6.58 -12.25
N ASP A 69 -0.82 5.95 -12.96
CA ASP A 69 0.05 6.64 -13.91
C ASP A 69 -0.73 7.33 -15.04
N ILE A 70 -1.73 6.65 -15.60
CA ILE A 70 -2.62 7.21 -16.64
C ILE A 70 -3.37 8.43 -16.10
N LEU A 71 -3.93 8.33 -14.89
CA LEU A 71 -4.69 9.41 -14.28
C LEU A 71 -3.77 10.56 -13.86
N ALA A 72 -2.60 10.28 -13.30
CA ALA A 72 -1.67 11.28 -12.76
C ALA A 72 -1.27 12.35 -13.78
N LYS A 73 -1.30 12.06 -15.09
CA LYS A 73 -1.14 13.05 -16.17
C LYS A 73 -2.16 14.20 -16.13
N GLN A 74 -3.27 14.04 -15.40
CA GLN A 74 -4.38 14.98 -15.29
C GLN A 74 -4.50 15.62 -13.91
N TYR A 75 -3.63 15.27 -12.96
CA TYR A 75 -3.67 15.73 -11.57
C TYR A 75 -2.39 16.47 -11.20
N ASP A 76 -2.54 17.50 -10.39
CA ASP A 76 -1.44 18.37 -9.98
C ASP A 76 -0.77 17.86 -8.69
N VAL A 77 -1.52 17.10 -7.88
CA VAL A 77 -1.03 16.46 -6.65
C VAL A 77 -1.32 14.98 -6.71
N VAL A 78 -0.31 14.17 -6.34
CA VAL A 78 -0.46 12.71 -6.19
C VAL A 78 0.01 12.29 -4.81
N ALA A 79 -0.88 11.69 -4.02
CA ALA A 79 -0.63 11.42 -2.61
C ALA A 79 -0.75 9.93 -2.27
N ARG A 80 0.12 9.44 -1.39
CA ARG A 80 0.02 8.12 -0.75
C ARG A 80 -0.41 8.29 0.70
N ALA A 81 -1.50 7.64 1.09
CA ALA A 81 -2.07 7.81 2.42
C ALA A 81 -1.55 6.80 3.46
N GLN A 82 -1.28 5.56 3.06
CA GLN A 82 -1.10 4.42 3.97
C GLN A 82 0.03 3.48 3.51
N GLY A 83 0.36 2.51 4.37
CA GLY A 83 1.30 1.43 4.08
C GLY A 83 2.76 1.86 4.26
N GLY A 84 3.66 1.15 3.60
CA GLY A 84 5.08 1.49 3.54
C GLY A 84 5.72 0.92 2.27
N ALA A 85 7.00 0.54 2.35
CA ALA A 85 7.75 0.00 1.21
C ALA A 85 7.33 -1.42 0.76
N ASN A 86 6.21 -1.94 1.27
CA ASN A 86 5.64 -3.24 0.93
C ASN A 86 4.58 -3.18 -0.19
N ALA A 87 4.19 -1.99 -0.63
CA ALA A 87 3.26 -1.79 -1.75
C ALA A 87 4.02 -1.19 -2.93
N GLY A 88 4.43 -2.05 -3.87
CA GLY A 88 5.19 -1.66 -5.06
C GLY A 88 4.31 -1.39 -6.28
N HIS A 89 4.60 -0.32 -7.02
CA HIS A 89 4.03 -0.04 -8.34
C HIS A 89 5.15 -0.14 -9.37
N THR A 90 4.97 -1.04 -10.36
CA THR A 90 5.78 -1.03 -11.56
C THR A 90 5.05 -0.23 -12.64
N ILE A 91 5.72 0.79 -13.17
CA ILE A 91 5.22 1.63 -14.27
C ILE A 91 6.26 1.71 -15.37
N TYR A 92 5.79 1.98 -16.58
CA TYR A 92 6.61 2.10 -17.78
C TYR A 92 6.34 3.46 -18.40
N ASP A 93 7.40 4.21 -18.72
CA ASP A 93 7.23 5.45 -19.49
C ASP A 93 6.94 5.15 -20.98
N ASP A 94 6.70 6.20 -21.76
CA ASP A 94 6.40 6.08 -23.19
C ASP A 94 7.58 5.48 -23.99
N ALA A 95 8.81 5.53 -23.46
CA ALA A 95 10.00 4.91 -24.05
C ALA A 95 10.19 3.44 -23.64
N GLY A 96 9.32 2.90 -22.77
CA GLY A 96 9.40 1.54 -22.24
C GLY A 96 10.36 1.38 -21.05
N THR A 97 10.85 2.46 -20.47
CA THR A 97 11.71 2.42 -19.28
C THR A 97 10.91 1.97 -18.07
N LYS A 98 11.35 0.90 -17.41
CA LYS A 98 10.71 0.38 -16.19
C LYS A 98 11.08 1.20 -14.97
N PHE A 99 10.09 1.66 -14.21
CA PHE A 99 10.24 2.28 -12.89
C PHE A 99 9.54 1.42 -11.83
N ALA A 100 10.22 1.17 -10.71
CA ALA A 100 9.68 0.42 -9.57
C ALA A 100 9.63 1.35 -8.37
N LEU A 101 8.41 1.72 -7.97
CA LEU A 101 8.12 2.66 -6.90
C LEU A 101 7.54 1.93 -5.71
N HIS A 102 7.90 2.36 -4.50
CA HIS A 102 7.44 1.75 -3.25
C HIS A 102 6.89 2.81 -2.29
N LEU A 103 7.73 3.75 -1.87
CA LEU A 103 7.32 4.85 -0.98
C LEU A 103 6.94 6.10 -1.78
N VAL A 104 7.65 6.37 -2.88
CA VAL A 104 7.43 7.56 -3.70
C VAL A 104 6.15 7.38 -4.53
N PRO A 105 5.18 8.32 -4.48
CA PRO A 105 4.00 8.27 -5.34
C PRO A 105 4.36 8.21 -6.84
N SER A 106 3.59 7.47 -7.62
CA SER A 106 3.80 7.33 -9.08
C SER A 106 3.61 8.61 -9.89
N GLY A 107 2.94 9.61 -9.30
CA GLY A 107 2.98 10.99 -9.79
C GLY A 107 4.38 11.54 -10.04
N ILE A 108 5.44 10.99 -9.42
CA ILE A 108 6.79 11.52 -9.49
C ILE A 108 7.36 11.54 -10.92
N LEU A 109 6.86 10.69 -11.81
CA LEU A 109 7.27 10.67 -13.22
C LEU A 109 6.70 11.85 -14.02
N HIS A 110 5.65 12.50 -13.53
CA HIS A 110 4.98 13.60 -14.23
C HIS A 110 5.57 14.94 -13.82
N LYS A 111 6.03 15.75 -14.78
CA LYS A 111 6.83 16.96 -14.52
C LYS A 111 6.20 17.94 -13.51
N ASN A 112 4.87 18.10 -13.58
CA ASN A 112 4.16 19.12 -12.82
C ASN A 112 3.51 18.59 -11.52
N ALA A 113 3.55 17.28 -11.27
CA ALA A 113 2.87 16.70 -10.13
C ALA A 113 3.69 16.84 -8.84
N THR A 114 3.08 17.43 -7.81
CA THR A 114 3.59 17.39 -6.43
C THR A 114 3.23 16.05 -5.81
N CYS A 115 4.21 15.37 -5.23
CA CYS A 115 4.03 14.04 -4.64
C CYS A 115 4.02 14.12 -3.12
N ILE A 116 2.97 13.63 -2.47
CA ILE A 116 2.82 13.69 -1.01
C ILE A 116 2.87 12.27 -0.42
N VAL A 117 3.76 12.06 0.55
CA VAL A 117 3.74 10.90 1.45
C VAL A 117 3.04 11.32 2.74
N GLY A 118 1.83 10.79 2.95
CA GLY A 118 0.94 11.16 4.04
C GLY A 118 1.35 10.65 5.42
N ASN A 119 0.68 11.16 6.45
CA ASN A 119 0.92 10.83 7.86
C ASN A 119 0.53 9.37 8.22
N GLY A 120 -0.26 8.69 7.38
CA GLY A 120 -0.62 7.30 7.59
C GLY A 120 0.47 6.30 7.18
N VAL A 121 1.52 6.76 6.46
CA VAL A 121 2.64 5.93 5.99
C VAL A 121 3.64 5.63 7.11
N VAL A 122 4.23 4.43 7.06
CA VAL A 122 5.46 4.08 7.81
C VAL A 122 6.67 4.18 6.87
N LEU A 123 7.56 5.13 7.18
CA LEU A 123 8.65 5.57 6.31
C LEU A 123 9.97 4.92 6.72
N HIS A 124 10.51 4.04 5.88
CA HIS A 124 11.88 3.54 6.03
C HIS A 124 12.85 4.46 5.27
N VAL A 125 13.50 5.37 5.99
CA VAL A 125 14.34 6.44 5.42
C VAL A 125 15.46 5.92 4.50
N PRO A 126 16.20 4.84 4.86
CA PRO A 126 17.24 4.32 3.97
C PRO A 126 16.69 3.82 2.63
N SER A 127 15.56 3.07 2.63
CA SER A 127 14.96 2.59 1.38
C SER A 127 14.34 3.71 0.56
N LEU A 128 13.83 4.76 1.20
CA LEU A 128 13.41 5.96 0.48
C LEU A 128 14.57 6.54 -0.32
N PHE A 129 15.74 6.73 0.28
CA PHE A 129 16.89 7.29 -0.43
C PHE A 129 17.44 6.36 -1.51
N GLU A 130 17.44 5.03 -1.29
CA GLU A 130 17.75 4.07 -2.35
C GLU A 130 16.79 4.19 -3.54
N GLU A 131 15.48 4.38 -3.27
CA GLU A 131 14.46 4.58 -4.29
C GLU A 131 14.67 5.91 -5.04
N ILE A 132 14.91 7.01 -4.32
CA ILE A 132 15.21 8.32 -4.89
C ILE A 132 16.44 8.25 -5.80
N SER A 133 17.54 7.65 -5.35
CA SER A 133 18.75 7.52 -6.16
C SER A 133 18.53 6.70 -7.44
N LYS A 134 17.71 5.63 -7.39
CA LYS A 134 17.34 4.84 -8.59
C LYS A 134 16.48 5.64 -9.57
N LEU A 135 15.64 6.55 -9.07
CA LEU A 135 14.83 7.46 -9.89
C LEU A 135 15.69 8.53 -10.54
N GLU A 136 16.56 9.19 -9.78
CA GLU A 136 17.47 10.23 -10.27
C GLU A 136 18.47 9.69 -11.30
N ALA A 137 18.97 8.46 -11.10
CA ALA A 137 19.82 7.78 -12.09
C ALA A 137 19.13 7.54 -13.45
N LYS A 138 17.79 7.60 -13.49
CA LYS A 138 16.97 7.52 -14.71
C LYS A 138 16.46 8.88 -15.18
N GLY A 139 16.99 9.98 -14.63
CA GLY A 139 16.65 11.34 -15.02
C GLY A 139 15.35 11.88 -14.40
N VAL A 140 14.77 11.20 -13.41
CA VAL A 140 13.57 11.68 -12.71
C VAL A 140 13.98 12.74 -11.70
N VAL A 141 13.39 13.93 -11.81
CA VAL A 141 13.57 15.00 -10.81
C VAL A 141 12.68 14.69 -9.60
N VAL A 142 13.30 14.48 -8.43
CA VAL A 142 12.58 14.24 -7.17
C VAL A 142 12.57 15.46 -6.27
N ASN A 143 13.72 16.14 -6.16
CA ASN A 143 13.87 17.32 -5.32
C ASN A 143 12.87 18.42 -5.72
N GLY A 144 12.26 19.06 -4.73
CA GLY A 144 11.21 20.07 -4.92
C GLY A 144 9.80 19.50 -5.16
N LYS A 145 9.67 18.27 -5.70
CA LYS A 145 8.37 17.64 -5.99
C LYS A 145 7.87 16.73 -4.88
N LEU A 146 8.77 16.00 -4.24
CA LEU A 146 8.40 15.09 -3.14
C LEU A 146 8.23 15.87 -1.83
N LYS A 147 7.14 15.60 -1.14
CA LYS A 147 6.76 16.15 0.16
C LYS A 147 6.45 15.00 1.11
N ILE A 148 7.02 15.04 2.30
CA ILE A 148 6.92 13.97 3.30
C ILE A 148 6.29 14.56 4.56
N SER A 149 5.24 13.91 5.05
CA SER A 149 4.60 14.28 6.30
C SER A 149 5.59 14.22 7.47
N ASP A 150 5.69 15.31 8.21
CA ASP A 150 6.34 15.35 9.52
C ASP A 150 5.69 14.37 10.54
N ARG A 151 4.41 14.04 10.34
CA ARG A 151 3.64 13.13 11.20
C ARG A 151 3.72 11.65 10.78
N ALA A 152 4.37 11.32 9.67
CA ALA A 152 4.61 9.93 9.28
C ALA A 152 5.50 9.21 10.31
N HIS A 153 5.25 7.93 10.56
CA HIS A 153 6.06 7.16 11.50
C HIS A 153 7.35 6.68 10.83
N LEU A 154 8.44 6.63 11.60
CA LEU A 154 9.71 6.07 11.13
C LEU A 154 9.69 4.54 11.29
N LEU A 155 10.06 3.86 10.21
CA LEU A 155 10.39 2.45 10.22
C LEU A 155 11.90 2.33 10.31
N PHE A 156 12.41 1.71 11.39
CA PHE A 156 13.83 1.44 11.61
C PHE A 156 14.23 0.03 11.16
N ASP A 157 15.52 -0.22 11.01
CA ASP A 157 16.02 -1.58 10.75
C ASP A 157 15.67 -2.53 11.91
N LEU A 158 15.56 -2.01 13.15
CA LEU A 158 14.98 -2.70 14.30
C LEU A 158 13.64 -3.37 13.99
N HIS A 159 12.73 -2.66 13.31
CA HIS A 159 11.40 -3.19 13.02
C HIS A 159 11.46 -4.36 12.03
N LYS A 160 12.43 -4.39 11.12
CA LYS A 160 12.62 -5.51 10.19
C LYS A 160 13.11 -6.75 10.91
N GLU A 161 14.08 -6.59 11.81
CA GLU A 161 14.57 -7.70 12.64
C GLU A 161 13.44 -8.28 13.50
N VAL A 162 12.65 -7.42 14.14
CA VAL A 162 11.47 -7.84 14.91
C VAL A 162 10.44 -8.58 14.05
N ASP A 163 10.19 -8.13 12.82
CA ASP A 163 9.28 -8.79 11.87
C ASP A 163 9.80 -10.19 11.50
N GLY A 164 11.09 -10.30 11.19
CA GLY A 164 11.76 -11.57 10.89
C GLY A 164 11.71 -12.57 12.05
N LEU A 165 11.97 -12.10 13.28
CA LEU A 165 11.95 -12.92 14.49
C LEU A 165 10.54 -13.45 14.79
N ARG A 166 9.49 -12.64 14.63
CA ARG A 166 8.10 -13.09 14.80
C ARG A 166 7.73 -14.17 13.79
N GLU A 167 8.12 -14.00 12.52
CA GLU A 167 7.88 -15.03 11.51
C GLU A 167 8.67 -16.32 11.82
N ALA A 168 9.87 -16.21 12.39
CA ALA A 168 10.66 -17.36 12.82
C ALA A 168 10.02 -18.11 14.00
N GLU A 169 9.41 -17.42 14.98
CA GLU A 169 8.64 -18.04 16.07
C GLU A 169 7.44 -18.85 15.53
N LEU A 170 6.85 -18.44 14.41
CA LEU A 170 5.71 -19.10 13.77
C LEU A 170 6.12 -20.16 12.73
N ALA A 171 7.40 -20.24 12.37
CA ALA A 171 7.89 -21.17 11.36
C ALA A 171 7.61 -22.63 11.78
N GLY A 172 7.17 -23.45 10.83
CA GLY A 172 6.84 -24.86 11.08
C GLY A 172 5.49 -25.10 11.79
N THR A 173 4.81 -24.07 12.26
CA THR A 173 3.49 -24.21 12.93
C THR A 173 2.31 -24.25 11.95
N GLY A 174 2.55 -23.95 10.67
CA GLY A 174 1.51 -23.74 9.65
C GLY A 174 0.74 -22.42 9.81
N LYS A 175 1.12 -21.57 10.78
CA LYS A 175 0.46 -20.29 11.09
C LYS A 175 1.28 -19.06 10.68
N SER A 176 2.38 -19.24 9.94
CA SER A 176 3.14 -18.11 9.39
C SER A 176 2.23 -17.23 8.54
N ILE A 177 2.36 -15.92 8.69
CA ILE A 177 1.55 -14.97 7.93
C ILE A 177 2.12 -14.85 6.50
N GLY A 178 3.44 -15.01 6.37
CA GLY A 178 4.16 -14.73 5.13
C GLY A 178 4.42 -13.24 5.01
N THR A 179 4.88 -12.59 6.09
CA THR A 179 5.15 -11.15 6.04
C THR A 179 6.29 -10.88 5.06
N THR A 180 6.33 -9.65 4.52
CA THR A 180 7.41 -9.24 3.61
C THR A 180 8.75 -9.05 4.34
N LYS A 181 8.80 -9.26 5.67
CA LYS A 181 9.96 -8.98 6.54
C LYS A 181 10.51 -7.57 6.34
N ARG A 182 9.59 -6.63 6.11
CA ARG A 182 9.92 -5.21 5.86
C ARG A 182 9.72 -4.34 7.10
N GLY A 183 9.23 -4.90 8.21
CA GLY A 183 9.02 -4.17 9.46
C GLY A 183 7.73 -3.37 9.52
N ILE A 184 6.79 -3.58 8.58
CA ILE A 184 5.54 -2.80 8.51
C ILE A 184 4.69 -3.03 9.75
N GLY A 185 4.44 -4.29 10.11
CA GLY A 185 3.65 -4.64 11.29
C GLY A 185 4.25 -4.10 12.59
N PRO A 186 5.53 -4.37 12.89
CA PRO A 186 6.18 -3.79 14.06
C PRO A 186 6.17 -2.26 14.10
N ALA A 187 6.33 -1.57 12.96
CA ALA A 187 6.25 -0.12 12.93
C ALA A 187 4.84 0.42 13.29
N TYR A 188 3.78 -0.20 12.75
CA TYR A 188 2.41 0.13 13.12
C TYR A 188 2.09 -0.27 14.57
N ALA A 189 2.69 -1.34 15.09
CA ALA A 189 2.57 -1.70 16.50
C ALA A 189 3.19 -0.62 17.41
N SER A 190 4.40 -0.13 17.08
CA SER A 190 5.02 0.99 17.81
C SER A 190 4.18 2.27 17.76
N LYS A 191 3.53 2.54 16.62
CA LYS A 191 2.54 3.63 16.48
C LYS A 191 1.36 3.45 17.44
N ALA A 192 0.76 2.26 17.47
CA ALA A 192 -0.38 1.95 18.34
C ALA A 192 -0.01 2.01 19.83
N THR A 193 1.19 1.54 20.19
CA THR A 193 1.73 1.61 21.55
C THR A 193 2.07 3.05 21.96
N ARG A 194 2.26 3.96 20.99
CA ARG A 194 2.68 5.36 21.17
C ARG A 194 4.13 5.50 21.66
N ASN A 195 4.97 4.49 21.42
CA ASN A 195 6.41 4.53 21.67
C ASN A 195 7.22 4.67 20.36
N GLY A 196 6.58 4.54 19.20
CA GLY A 196 7.19 4.77 17.90
C GLY A 196 7.59 6.23 17.68
N LEU A 197 8.63 6.43 16.86
CA LEU A 197 9.11 7.76 16.49
C LEU A 197 8.48 8.19 15.16
N ARG A 198 8.33 9.50 14.97
CA ARG A 198 7.84 10.13 13.75
C ARG A 198 8.94 10.92 13.06
N VAL A 199 8.73 11.28 11.80
CA VAL A 199 9.65 12.12 11.03
C VAL A 199 9.96 13.42 11.77
N SER A 200 8.99 14.01 12.46
CA SER A 200 9.16 15.21 13.27
C SER A 200 10.19 15.07 14.39
N ASP A 201 10.44 13.86 14.89
CA ASP A 201 11.45 13.63 15.93
C ASP A 201 12.88 13.89 15.43
N LEU A 202 13.11 13.84 14.10
CA LEU A 202 14.39 14.14 13.48
C LEU A 202 14.74 15.63 13.48
N TYR A 203 13.78 16.53 13.77
CA TYR A 203 14.10 17.92 14.08
C TYR A 203 14.75 18.08 15.46
N ASN A 204 14.54 17.13 16.38
CA ASN A 204 14.97 17.20 17.78
C ASN A 204 16.06 16.18 18.10
N LEU A 205 17.22 16.34 17.46
CA LEU A 205 18.34 15.39 17.55
C LEU A 205 18.91 15.20 18.97
N ASN A 206 18.61 16.10 19.91
CA ASN A 206 18.99 15.94 21.32
C ASN A 206 18.19 14.82 22.02
N THR A 207 16.93 14.60 21.61
CA THR A 207 16.04 13.62 22.26
C THR A 207 15.85 12.34 21.43
N PHE A 208 16.12 12.40 20.13
CA PHE A 208 15.99 11.29 19.21
C PHE A 208 16.77 10.02 19.65
N PRO A 209 18.06 10.11 20.05
CA PRO A 209 18.84 8.95 20.49
C PRO A 209 18.17 8.19 21.64
N ASP A 210 17.71 8.91 22.67
CA ASP A 210 17.11 8.29 23.84
C ASP A 210 15.76 7.63 23.54
N LYS A 211 14.98 8.21 22.63
CA LYS A 211 13.74 7.60 22.16
C LYS A 211 14.01 6.29 21.42
N LEU A 212 15.00 6.27 20.50
CA LEU A 212 15.35 5.07 19.74
C LEU A 212 15.96 3.98 20.64
N ARG A 213 16.78 4.35 21.63
CA ARG A 213 17.28 3.40 22.66
C ARG A 213 16.16 2.77 23.46
N LYS A 214 15.15 3.55 23.88
CA LYS A 214 13.99 3.02 24.59
C LYS A 214 13.18 2.05 23.73
N LEU A 215 12.97 2.38 22.45
CA LEU A 215 12.30 1.48 21.50
C LEU A 215 13.08 0.18 21.30
N ALA A 216 14.41 0.27 21.17
CA ALA A 216 15.29 -0.90 21.06
C ALA A 216 15.28 -1.76 22.33
N ALA A 217 15.25 -1.14 23.51
CA ALA A 217 15.17 -1.83 24.80
C ALA A 217 13.85 -2.61 24.96
N ASP A 218 12.72 -2.03 24.52
CA ASP A 218 11.42 -2.71 24.51
C ASP A 218 11.46 -3.98 23.63
N ALA A 219 12.00 -3.86 22.42
CA ALA A 219 12.19 -5.01 21.53
C ALA A 219 13.17 -6.05 22.13
N LYS A 220 14.26 -5.60 22.75
CA LYS A 220 15.25 -6.48 23.41
C LYS A 220 14.65 -7.22 24.60
N ALA A 221 13.74 -6.60 25.35
CA ALA A 221 13.02 -7.26 26.43
C ALA A 221 12.12 -8.40 25.92
N ARG A 222 11.54 -8.27 24.72
CA ARG A 222 10.69 -9.31 24.10
C ARG A 222 11.48 -10.48 23.51
N PHE A 223 12.59 -10.19 22.80
CA PHE A 223 13.31 -11.16 21.98
C PHE A 223 14.68 -11.57 22.53
N GLY A 224 15.17 -10.91 23.59
CA GLY A 224 16.41 -11.26 24.26
C GLY A 224 17.61 -11.32 23.32
N ALA A 225 18.43 -12.37 23.46
CA ALA A 225 19.65 -12.54 22.66
C ALA A 225 19.38 -12.67 21.15
N ALA A 226 18.20 -13.13 20.73
CA ALA A 226 17.86 -13.33 19.33
C ALA A 226 17.74 -12.01 18.53
N LEU A 227 17.54 -10.88 19.22
CA LEU A 227 17.55 -9.57 18.59
C LEU A 227 18.99 -9.04 18.45
N GLU A 228 19.53 -9.16 17.24
CA GLU A 228 20.79 -8.57 16.81
C GLU A 228 20.51 -7.21 16.17
N TYR A 229 20.66 -6.14 16.95
CA TYR A 229 20.42 -4.78 16.49
C TYR A 229 21.37 -3.80 17.18
N ASP A 230 22.19 -3.11 16.39
CA ASP A 230 23.08 -2.06 16.86
C ASP A 230 22.35 -0.71 16.82
N VAL A 231 21.82 -0.33 17.99
CA VAL A 231 21.07 0.92 18.14
C VAL A 231 21.93 2.17 17.94
N GLU A 232 23.20 2.13 18.33
CA GLU A 232 24.08 3.30 18.21
C GLU A 232 24.46 3.55 16.76
N ALA A 233 24.70 2.48 15.99
CA ALA A 233 24.89 2.57 14.55
C ALA A 233 23.65 3.13 13.84
N ASP A 234 22.45 2.67 14.21
CA ASP A 234 21.21 3.15 13.57
C ASP A 234 20.88 4.61 13.94
N ILE A 235 21.18 5.03 15.18
CA ILE A 235 21.11 6.45 15.60
C ILE A 235 22.02 7.30 14.71
N LYS A 236 23.29 6.93 14.59
CA LYS A 236 24.27 7.67 13.78
C LYS A 236 23.81 7.76 12.32
N LYS A 237 23.34 6.65 11.76
CA LYS A 237 22.80 6.57 10.40
C LYS A 237 21.62 7.53 10.20
N HIS A 238 20.66 7.56 11.12
CA HIS A 238 19.47 8.42 11.00
C HIS A 238 19.79 9.91 11.22
N ILE A 239 20.75 10.25 12.09
CA ILE A 239 21.25 11.62 12.23
C ILE A 239 21.81 12.12 10.89
N GLU A 240 22.64 11.33 10.21
CA GLU A 240 23.20 11.71 8.91
C GLU A 240 22.13 11.79 7.82
N LEU A 241 21.21 10.82 7.76
CA LEU A 241 20.11 10.83 6.79
C LEU A 241 19.12 11.97 7.03
N SER A 242 18.92 12.41 8.27
CA SER A 242 18.02 13.52 8.61
C SER A 242 18.38 14.80 7.85
N LYS A 243 19.69 15.10 7.71
CA LYS A 243 20.18 16.29 6.99
C LYS A 243 19.68 16.33 5.54
N LYS A 244 19.53 15.15 4.92
CA LYS A 244 19.01 14.99 3.56
C LYS A 244 17.49 14.89 3.52
N LEU A 245 16.87 14.35 4.57
CA LEU A 245 15.42 14.11 4.63
C LEU A 245 14.65 15.38 4.91
N LEU A 246 15.09 16.20 5.87
CA LEU A 246 14.37 17.38 6.35
C LEU A 246 13.96 18.38 5.24
N PRO A 247 14.73 18.59 4.15
CA PRO A 247 14.29 19.40 3.01
C PRO A 247 13.01 18.91 2.30
N PHE A 248 12.67 17.62 2.41
CA PHE A 248 11.43 17.05 1.88
C PHE A 248 10.25 17.15 2.85
N VAL A 249 10.52 17.44 4.12
CA VAL A 249 9.52 17.36 5.20
C VAL A 249 8.65 18.61 5.23
N THR A 250 7.35 18.41 5.44
CA THR A 250 6.35 19.48 5.52
C THR A 250 5.17 19.04 6.39
N ASP A 251 4.34 19.98 6.84
CA ASP A 251 3.02 19.63 7.37
C ASP A 251 2.13 19.19 6.20
N SER A 252 2.03 17.87 6.02
CA SER A 252 1.26 17.32 4.90
C SER A 252 -0.24 17.54 5.03
N VAL A 253 -0.75 17.72 6.26
CA VAL A 253 -2.19 17.88 6.53
C VAL A 253 -2.61 19.27 6.08
N ASP A 254 -1.83 20.29 6.45
CA ASP A 254 -2.07 21.66 5.99
C ASP A 254 -1.88 21.75 4.48
N LEU A 255 -0.77 21.21 3.93
CA LEU A 255 -0.49 21.24 2.50
C LEU A 255 -1.62 20.65 1.65
N ILE A 256 -2.12 19.46 1.96
CA ILE A 256 -3.14 18.82 1.13
C ILE A 256 -4.50 19.53 1.23
N ASN A 257 -4.82 20.10 2.39
CA ASN A 257 -6.04 20.87 2.56
C ASN A 257 -5.95 22.21 1.83
N ASP A 258 -4.81 22.91 1.90
CA ASP A 258 -4.56 24.13 1.13
C ASP A 258 -4.66 23.89 -0.38
N GLU A 259 -4.08 22.81 -0.89
CA GLU A 259 -4.22 22.44 -2.30
C GLU A 259 -5.67 22.14 -2.68
N PHE A 260 -6.42 21.48 -1.80
CA PHE A 260 -7.86 21.28 -2.02
C PHE A 260 -8.63 22.60 -2.11
N GLU A 261 -8.41 23.53 -1.18
CA GLU A 261 -9.12 24.83 -1.16
C GLU A 261 -8.75 25.71 -2.38
N LYS A 262 -7.54 25.57 -2.92
CA LYS A 262 -7.12 26.24 -4.18
C LYS A 262 -7.81 25.70 -5.43
N GLY A 263 -8.58 24.62 -5.32
CA GLY A 263 -9.18 23.94 -6.48
C GLY A 263 -8.20 23.02 -7.21
N THR A 264 -7.03 22.75 -6.63
CA THR A 264 -6.02 21.85 -7.21
C THR A 264 -6.58 20.43 -7.31
N ARG A 265 -6.21 19.71 -8.38
CA ARG A 265 -6.65 18.34 -8.58
C ARG A 265 -5.74 17.37 -7.83
N ILE A 266 -6.34 16.52 -6.99
CA ILE A 266 -5.64 15.59 -6.11
C ILE A 266 -5.98 14.13 -6.45
N LEU A 267 -4.97 13.34 -6.83
CA LEU A 267 -5.08 11.90 -7.01
C LEU A 267 -4.47 11.19 -5.80
N ILE A 268 -5.18 10.21 -5.25
CA ILE A 268 -4.75 9.46 -4.08
C ILE A 268 -4.52 8.00 -4.47
N GLU A 269 -3.30 7.54 -4.25
CA GLU A 269 -2.86 6.18 -4.52
C GLU A 269 -3.12 5.31 -3.29
N GLY A 270 -4.03 4.34 -3.42
CA GLY A 270 -4.23 3.31 -2.41
C GLY A 270 -3.03 2.37 -2.33
N ALA A 271 -2.57 2.10 -1.10
CA ALA A 271 -1.65 1.00 -0.84
C ALA A 271 -2.41 -0.33 -0.83
N ASN A 272 -1.75 -1.43 -1.22
CA ASN A 272 -2.31 -2.78 -1.18
C ASN A 272 -3.76 -2.85 -1.73
N ALA A 273 -4.65 -3.59 -1.09
CA ALA A 273 -6.04 -3.74 -1.51
C ALA A 273 -6.93 -4.04 -0.31
N THR A 274 -8.23 -3.81 -0.46
CA THR A 274 -9.22 -3.90 0.63
C THR A 274 -9.33 -5.29 1.28
N MET A 275 -9.09 -6.40 0.55
CA MET A 275 -9.09 -7.74 1.19
C MET A 275 -7.82 -8.02 2.01
N LEU A 276 -6.85 -7.11 1.97
CA LEU A 276 -5.69 -7.08 2.86
C LEU A 276 -5.84 -6.05 3.98
N ASP A 277 -7.01 -5.41 4.14
CA ASP A 277 -7.23 -4.44 5.20
C ASP A 277 -7.17 -5.08 6.59
N ILE A 278 -6.56 -4.40 7.56
CA ILE A 278 -6.41 -4.90 8.92
C ILE A 278 -7.76 -5.24 9.59
N ASP A 279 -8.82 -4.50 9.24
CA ASP A 279 -10.16 -4.68 9.81
C ASP A 279 -11.08 -5.50 8.90
N PHE A 280 -11.03 -5.24 7.58
CA PHE A 280 -12.00 -5.79 6.63
C PHE A 280 -11.48 -6.97 5.81
N GLY A 281 -10.17 -7.24 5.86
CA GLY A 281 -9.53 -8.28 5.08
C GLY A 281 -9.66 -9.68 5.69
N THR A 282 -8.95 -10.64 5.10
CA THR A 282 -8.91 -12.04 5.59
C THR A 282 -7.99 -12.21 6.80
N TYR A 283 -8.29 -11.54 7.92
CA TYR A 283 -7.50 -11.58 9.15
C TYR A 283 -7.27 -13.04 9.62
N PRO A 284 -6.05 -13.42 10.07
CA PRO A 284 -4.86 -12.58 10.31
C PRO A 284 -3.98 -12.33 9.08
N TYR A 285 -4.35 -12.82 7.90
CA TYR A 285 -3.54 -12.75 6.68
C TYR A 285 -3.80 -11.44 5.91
N VAL A 286 -3.42 -10.33 6.54
CA VAL A 286 -3.70 -8.96 6.11
C VAL A 286 -2.47 -8.08 6.34
N THR A 287 -2.46 -6.86 5.79
CA THR A 287 -1.46 -5.85 6.18
C THR A 287 -1.83 -5.21 7.52
N SER A 288 -0.92 -4.43 8.09
CA SER A 288 -1.13 -3.71 9.35
C SER A 288 -1.65 -2.28 9.16
N SER A 289 -2.07 -1.94 7.94
CA SER A 289 -2.63 -0.64 7.55
C SER A 289 -4.09 -0.79 7.09
N ASN A 290 -4.75 0.34 6.85
CA ASN A 290 -6.08 0.39 6.26
C ASN A 290 -6.03 0.76 4.75
N PRO A 291 -5.86 -0.19 3.82
CA PRO A 291 -5.96 0.01 2.37
C PRO A 291 -7.40 0.28 1.87
N SER A 292 -8.37 0.43 2.77
CA SER A 292 -9.72 0.91 2.48
C SER A 292 -9.85 2.45 2.46
N ILE A 293 -11.03 2.94 2.06
CA ILE A 293 -11.32 4.38 1.95
C ILE A 293 -11.15 5.14 3.27
N GLY A 294 -11.40 4.50 4.42
CA GLY A 294 -11.18 5.11 5.74
C GLY A 294 -9.71 5.44 6.00
N GLY A 295 -8.79 4.61 5.48
CA GLY A 295 -7.35 4.87 5.53
C GLY A 295 -6.92 6.10 4.75
N ILE A 296 -7.67 6.51 3.73
CA ILE A 296 -7.37 7.75 2.99
C ILE A 296 -7.58 8.96 3.89
N ALA A 297 -8.73 9.02 4.57
CA ALA A 297 -9.05 10.13 5.47
C ALA A 297 -8.05 10.21 6.64
N THR A 298 -7.79 9.09 7.31
CA THR A 298 -6.87 9.04 8.46
C THR A 298 -5.40 9.23 8.07
N GLY A 299 -5.03 8.87 6.84
CA GLY A 299 -3.66 8.89 6.35
C GLY A 299 -3.20 10.19 5.73
N LEU A 300 -4.14 11.10 5.42
CA LEU A 300 -3.85 12.41 4.82
C LEU A 300 -4.43 13.58 5.63
N GLY A 301 -5.33 13.35 6.58
CA GLY A 301 -6.05 14.43 7.25
C GLY A 301 -7.05 15.14 6.34
N LEU A 302 -7.60 14.40 5.36
CA LEU A 302 -8.58 14.90 4.41
C LEU A 302 -9.98 14.45 4.81
N ALA A 303 -10.93 15.39 4.91
CA ALA A 303 -12.30 15.06 5.28
C ALA A 303 -12.96 14.13 4.24
N PRO A 304 -13.74 13.10 4.65
CA PRO A 304 -14.39 12.19 3.72
C PRO A 304 -15.28 12.88 2.68
N SER A 305 -15.92 14.00 3.04
CA SER A 305 -16.76 14.81 2.15
C SER A 305 -16.01 15.45 0.98
N LYS A 306 -14.67 15.57 1.08
CA LYS A 306 -13.83 16.14 0.02
C LYS A 306 -13.54 15.14 -1.11
N ILE A 307 -13.82 13.85 -0.91
CA ILE A 307 -13.56 12.80 -1.91
C ILE A 307 -14.65 12.81 -2.97
N SER A 308 -14.30 13.15 -4.21
CA SER A 308 -15.26 13.31 -5.31
C SER A 308 -15.44 12.04 -6.15
N ALA A 309 -14.43 11.17 -6.22
CA ALA A 309 -14.53 9.89 -6.92
C ALA A 309 -13.68 8.80 -6.27
N LEU A 310 -14.22 7.58 -6.30
CA LEU A 310 -13.57 6.36 -5.82
C LEU A 310 -13.55 5.33 -6.94
N ILE A 311 -12.35 4.92 -7.35
CA ILE A 311 -12.14 3.98 -8.43
C ILE A 311 -11.59 2.68 -7.85
N GLY A 312 -12.38 1.61 -7.96
CA GLY A 312 -11.96 0.25 -7.59
C GLY A 312 -11.27 -0.43 -8.76
N VAL A 313 -10.04 -0.88 -8.56
CA VAL A 313 -9.32 -1.70 -9.54
C VAL A 313 -9.58 -3.16 -9.24
N VAL A 314 -10.17 -3.85 -10.22
CA VAL A 314 -10.46 -5.28 -10.16
C VAL A 314 -9.73 -5.97 -11.30
N LYS A 315 -9.07 -7.08 -10.99
CA LYS A 315 -8.43 -7.95 -11.97
C LYS A 315 -9.43 -8.97 -12.48
N ALA A 316 -9.29 -9.37 -13.75
CA ALA A 316 -10.21 -10.29 -14.42
C ALA A 316 -10.27 -11.69 -13.76
N TYR A 317 -9.25 -12.03 -12.99
CA TYR A 317 -9.17 -13.21 -12.12
C TYR A 317 -8.53 -12.76 -10.81
N THR A 318 -8.71 -13.55 -9.75
CA THR A 318 -8.11 -13.25 -8.44
C THR A 318 -6.68 -13.77 -8.37
N THR A 319 -5.84 -13.08 -7.60
CA THR A 319 -4.50 -13.57 -7.20
C THR A 319 -4.31 -13.26 -5.72
N ARG A 320 -3.43 -14.02 -5.07
CA ARG A 320 -3.06 -13.82 -3.68
C ARG A 320 -1.60 -14.21 -3.50
N VAL A 321 -0.83 -13.37 -2.81
CA VAL A 321 0.50 -13.69 -2.32
C VAL A 321 0.40 -14.02 -0.83
N GLY A 322 1.03 -15.12 -0.42
CA GLY A 322 1.02 -15.59 0.97
C GLY A 322 -0.16 -16.50 1.32
N ALA A 323 -0.13 -17.05 2.53
CA ALA A 323 -1.12 -17.99 3.03
C ALA A 323 -2.47 -17.33 3.33
N GLY A 324 -3.51 -18.15 3.50
CA GLY A 324 -4.83 -17.79 4.03
C GLY A 324 -6.00 -18.11 3.08
N PRO A 325 -7.24 -17.77 3.46
CA PRO A 325 -8.44 -18.23 2.75
C PRO A 325 -8.51 -17.76 1.29
N TYR A 326 -8.57 -18.70 0.35
CA TYR A 326 -8.70 -18.37 -1.07
C TYR A 326 -9.84 -19.18 -1.74
N PRO A 327 -11.11 -18.71 -1.66
CA PRO A 327 -12.27 -19.50 -2.09
C PRO A 327 -12.27 -19.91 -3.56
N THR A 328 -11.63 -19.13 -4.43
CA THR A 328 -11.55 -19.35 -5.88
C THR A 328 -10.17 -19.84 -6.31
N GLU A 329 -9.37 -20.38 -5.39
CA GLU A 329 -8.10 -21.01 -5.74
C GLU A 329 -8.34 -22.17 -6.71
N VAL A 330 -7.65 -22.12 -7.84
CA VAL A 330 -7.63 -23.20 -8.83
C VAL A 330 -6.29 -23.92 -8.73
N PHE A 331 -6.27 -25.21 -9.10
CA PHE A 331 -5.07 -26.05 -9.08
C PHE A 331 -4.86 -26.73 -10.44
N GLY A 332 -3.64 -27.22 -10.68
CA GLY A 332 -3.29 -27.92 -11.93
C GLY A 332 -3.05 -26.98 -13.11
N ALA A 333 -3.32 -27.46 -14.33
CA ALA A 333 -2.94 -26.77 -15.57
C ALA A 333 -3.52 -25.35 -15.70
N LEU A 334 -4.78 -25.13 -15.29
CA LEU A 334 -5.40 -23.81 -15.35
C LEU A 334 -4.70 -22.79 -14.42
N ALA A 335 -4.27 -23.22 -13.23
CA ALA A 335 -3.51 -22.36 -12.32
C ALA A 335 -2.16 -21.95 -12.93
N GLU A 336 -1.42 -22.90 -13.50
CA GLU A 336 -0.14 -22.63 -14.13
C GLU A 336 -0.28 -21.74 -15.37
N ASP A 337 -1.35 -21.91 -16.15
CA ASP A 337 -1.64 -21.03 -17.29
C ASP A 337 -1.98 -19.60 -16.84
N LEU A 338 -2.84 -19.44 -15.84
CA LEU A 338 -3.16 -18.11 -15.28
C LEU A 338 -1.90 -17.44 -14.72
N ARG A 339 -1.08 -18.17 -13.96
CA ARG A 339 0.19 -17.68 -13.40
C ARG A 339 1.16 -17.24 -14.48
N ARG A 340 1.37 -18.08 -15.51
CA ARG A 340 2.32 -17.82 -16.60
C ARG A 340 1.87 -16.70 -17.51
N ILE A 341 0.60 -16.68 -17.93
CA ILE A 341 0.04 -15.63 -18.81
C ILE A 341 -0.06 -14.30 -18.09
N GLY A 342 -0.39 -14.33 -16.80
CA GLY A 342 -0.48 -13.15 -15.93
C GLY A 342 0.84 -12.57 -15.47
N HIS A 343 1.92 -13.36 -15.53
CA HIS A 343 3.23 -13.05 -14.92
C HIS A 343 3.17 -12.91 -13.39
N GLU A 344 2.50 -13.84 -12.72
CA GLU A 344 2.26 -13.83 -11.26
C GLU A 344 3.36 -14.57 -10.47
N PHE A 345 4.47 -13.90 -10.17
CA PHE A 345 5.65 -14.48 -9.50
C PHE A 345 6.19 -13.61 -8.37
#